data_AF-M7Z2M0-F1
#
_entry.id   AF-M7Z2M0-F1
#
_cell.length_a   1.000
_cell.length_b   1.000
_cell.length_c   1.000
_cell.angle_alpha   90.00
_cell.angle_beta   90.00
_cell.angle_gamma   90.00
#
_symmetry.space_group_name_H-M   'P 1'
#
loop_
_entity.id
_entity.type
_entity.pdbx_description
1 polymer ?
#
loop_
_entity_poly.entity_id
_entity_poly.type
_entity_poly.pdbx_seq_one_letter_code
_entity_poly.pdbx_strand_id
1 'polypeptide(L)'
;MSRVCVTGAAGDIASWLVKKLLDRGCTVHGTVRDLGDEKKTGLWLVKKLLDRGCTVHGTVRDLGDEKKTGLLRSLPGAAERLVLFEADIYDAASFEPAIQGCEFVFLVATPLQHNSGSSKPSTDPALTACL
;
A
#
# COMPACT_ATOMS: atom_id res chain seq x y z
N MET A 1 -14.01 10.32 10.53
CA MET A 1 -12.73 10.21 9.81
C MET A 1 -12.91 9.11 8.75
N SER A 2 -12.89 9.45 7.47
CA SER A 2 -12.97 8.43 6.40
C SER A 2 -11.63 7.72 6.24
N ARG A 3 -11.67 6.38 6.16
CA ARG A 3 -10.51 5.52 5.89
C ARG A 3 -10.52 5.13 4.42
N VAL A 4 -9.39 5.24 3.75
CA VAL A 4 -9.27 4.92 2.32
C VAL A 4 -8.02 4.08 2.09
N CYS A 5 -8.12 3.04 1.27
CA CYS A 5 -6.97 2.28 0.82
C CYS A 5 -6.51 2.77 -0.55
N VAL A 6 -5.20 2.93 -0.74
CA VAL A 6 -4.57 3.21 -2.03
C VAL A 6 -3.57 2.10 -2.29
N THR A 7 -3.82 1.27 -3.30
CA THR A 7 -2.86 0.25 -3.69
C THR A 7 -1.80 0.81 -4.62
N GLY A 8 -0.56 0.33 -4.51
CA GLY A 8 0.57 0.92 -5.24
C GLY A 8 0.86 2.36 -4.83
N ALA A 9 0.65 2.70 -3.56
CA ALA A 9 0.77 4.04 -2.98
C ALA A 9 2.13 4.73 -3.24
N ALA A 10 3.18 3.96 -3.52
CA ALA A 10 4.50 4.46 -3.87
C ALA A 10 4.66 4.89 -5.34
N GLY A 11 3.66 4.68 -6.19
CA GLY A 11 3.67 5.13 -7.58
C GLY A 11 3.53 6.65 -7.69
N ASP A 12 3.96 7.23 -8.81
CA ASP A 12 3.99 8.69 -8.99
C ASP A 12 2.60 9.32 -8.79
N ILE A 13 1.59 8.83 -9.51
CA ILE A 13 0.20 9.30 -9.38
C ILE A 13 -0.36 8.98 -7.98
N ALA A 14 -0.06 7.79 -7.48
CA ALA A 14 -0.54 7.33 -6.19
C ALA A 14 -0.05 8.23 -5.04
N SER A 15 1.20 8.69 -5.10
CA SER A 15 1.77 9.57 -4.08
C SER A 15 1.05 10.93 -4.01
N TRP A 16 0.61 11.47 -5.15
CA TRP A 16 -0.19 12.69 -5.21
C TRP A 16 -1.62 12.48 -4.70
N LEU A 17 -2.23 11.35 -5.03
CA LEU A 17 -3.54 10.96 -4.52
C LEU A 17 -3.49 10.85 -2.98
N VAL A 18 -2.51 10.12 -2.44
CA VAL A 18 -2.29 9.98 -1.00
C VAL A 18 -2.13 11.35 -0.36
N LYS A 19 -1.27 12.22 -0.90
CA LYS A 19 -1.11 13.60 -0.40
C LYS A 19 -2.44 14.36 -0.32
N LYS A 20 -3.26 14.31 -1.39
CA LYS A 20 -4.57 14.99 -1.42
C LYS A 20 -5.57 14.41 -0.43
N LEU A 21 -5.58 13.11 -0.21
CA LEU A 21 -6.44 12.44 0.77
C LEU A 21 -6.05 12.84 2.20
N LEU A 22 -4.75 12.95 2.49
CA LEU A 22 -4.26 13.43 3.79
C LEU A 22 -4.61 14.89 4.04
N ASP A 23 -4.43 15.75 3.04
CA ASP A 23 -4.76 17.18 3.16
C ASP A 23 -6.27 17.40 3.40
N ARG A 24 -7.10 16.38 3.12
CA ARG A 24 -8.54 16.32 3.44
C ARG A 24 -8.87 15.69 4.80
N GLY A 25 -7.86 15.28 5.57
CA GLY A 25 -8.04 14.64 6.88
C GLY A 25 -8.47 13.17 6.81
N CYS A 26 -8.28 12.50 5.67
CA CYS A 26 -8.53 11.07 5.56
C CYS A 26 -7.41 10.25 6.22
N THR A 27 -7.76 9.09 6.76
CA THR A 27 -6.78 8.06 7.14
C THR A 27 -6.49 7.20 5.91
N VAL A 28 -5.22 7.04 5.53
CA VAL A 28 -4.83 6.36 4.29
C VAL A 28 -4.11 5.04 4.59
N HIS A 29 -4.63 3.95 4.06
CA HIS A 29 -3.99 2.63 4.02
C HIS A 29 -3.25 2.52 2.68
N GLY A 30 -1.92 2.57 2.66
CA GLY A 30 -1.14 2.59 1.42
C GLY A 30 -0.41 1.28 1.14
N THR A 31 -0.79 0.53 0.11
CA THR A 31 -0.11 -0.73 -0.24
C THR A 31 1.11 -0.47 -1.14
N VAL A 32 2.25 -1.13 -0.89
CA VAL A 32 3.49 -0.89 -1.66
C VAL A 32 4.17 -2.21 -2.02
N ARG A 33 4.42 -2.44 -3.32
CA ARG A 33 4.94 -3.71 -3.83
C ARG A 33 6.39 -4.02 -3.40
N ASP A 34 7.26 -3.02 -3.40
CA ASP A 34 8.68 -3.20 -3.11
C ASP A 34 9.31 -1.89 -2.64
N LEU A 35 10.02 -1.93 -1.50
CA LEU A 35 10.69 -0.79 -0.88
C LEU A 35 12.21 -0.95 -0.78
N GLY A 36 12.78 -2.01 -1.36
CA GLY A 36 14.20 -2.36 -1.24
C GLY A 36 15.19 -1.50 -2.02
N ASP A 37 14.82 -0.27 -2.39
CA ASP A 37 15.75 0.73 -2.91
C ASP A 37 15.59 2.02 -2.13
N GLU A 38 16.70 2.52 -1.60
CA GLU A 38 16.85 3.70 -0.74
C GLU A 38 16.34 4.99 -1.42
N LYS A 39 16.19 4.95 -2.75
CA LYS A 39 15.69 6.04 -3.61
C LYS A 39 14.18 6.02 -3.84
N LYS A 40 13.44 5.05 -3.30
CA LYS A 40 12.01 4.87 -3.61
C LYS A 40 11.13 5.89 -2.89
N THR A 41 10.33 6.61 -3.67
CA THR A 41 9.23 7.51 -3.27
C THR A 41 8.35 6.93 -2.17
N GLY A 42 8.18 5.60 -2.13
CA GLY A 42 7.39 4.90 -1.11
C GLY A 42 7.88 5.08 0.33
N LEU A 43 9.19 4.93 0.60
CA LEU A 43 9.72 5.07 1.96
C LEU A 43 9.58 6.50 2.47
N TRP A 44 9.85 7.48 1.61
CA TRP A 44 9.65 8.90 1.92
C TRP A 44 8.18 9.22 2.21
N LEU A 45 7.26 8.65 1.42
CA LEU A 45 5.83 8.85 1.63
C LEU A 45 5.38 8.29 2.98
N VAL A 46 5.81 7.06 3.33
CA VAL A 46 5.50 6.46 4.63
C VAL A 46 6.07 7.30 5.77
N LYS A 47 7.32 7.74 5.68
CA LYS A 47 7.91 8.66 6.67
C LYS A 47 7.07 9.92 6.84
N LYS A 48 6.71 10.58 5.74
CA LYS A 48 5.94 11.83 5.76
C LYS A 48 4.52 11.66 6.29
N LEU A 49 3.91 10.50 6.04
CA LEU A 49 2.62 10.11 6.60
C LEU A 49 2.71 9.94 8.13
N LEU A 50 3.73 9.23 8.61
CA LEU A 50 3.97 9.00 10.04
C LEU A 50 4.29 10.31 10.77
N ASP A 51 5.07 11.20 10.15
CA ASP A 51 5.38 12.56 10.66
C ASP A 51 4.12 13.42 10.81
N ARG A 52 3.11 13.22 9.95
CA ARG A 52 1.80 13.89 10.03
C ARG A 52 0.85 13.26 11.04
N GLY A 53 1.29 12.23 11.78
CA GLY A 53 0.47 11.54 12.78
C GLY A 53 -0.54 10.56 12.17
N CYS A 54 -0.42 10.21 10.90
CA CYS A 54 -1.33 9.30 10.23
C CYS A 54 -0.99 7.84 10.54
N THR A 55 -2.02 7.01 10.74
CA THR A 55 -1.87 5.55 10.69
C THR A 55 -1.71 5.12 9.23
N VAL A 56 -0.67 4.33 8.97
CA VAL A 56 -0.30 3.82 7.65
C VAL A 56 -0.42 2.30 7.68
N HIS A 57 -1.28 1.75 6.83
CA HIS A 57 -1.30 0.32 6.57
C HIS A 57 -0.52 0.06 5.29
N GLY A 58 0.63 -0.60 5.39
CA GLY A 58 1.43 -1.08 4.27
C GLY A 58 1.08 -2.51 3.93
N THR A 59 1.17 -2.90 2.66
CA THR A 59 1.35 -4.32 2.32
C THR A 59 2.77 -4.55 1.83
N VAL A 60 3.28 -5.75 2.05
CA VAL A 60 4.52 -6.28 1.48
C VAL A 60 4.23 -7.69 0.97
N ARG A 61 5.04 -8.22 0.05
CA ARG A 61 4.86 -9.60 -0.44
C ARG A 61 5.31 -10.66 0.54
N ASP A 62 6.25 -10.31 1.38
CA ASP A 62 6.89 -11.19 2.35
C ASP A 62 7.19 -10.34 3.58
N LEU A 63 6.51 -10.64 4.69
CA LEU A 63 6.76 -9.96 5.96
C LEU A 63 8.14 -10.30 6.56
N GLY A 64 8.72 -11.44 6.17
CA GLY A 64 10.04 -11.90 6.58
C GLY A 64 11.21 -11.25 5.83
N ASP A 65 10.95 -10.41 4.82
CA ASP A 65 11.99 -9.61 4.15
C ASP A 65 12.42 -8.44 5.06
N GLU A 66 13.23 -8.75 6.07
CA GLU A 66 13.73 -7.82 7.09
C GLU A 66 14.49 -6.62 6.49
N LYS A 67 15.04 -6.74 5.28
CA LYS A 67 15.65 -5.60 4.61
C LYS A 67 14.61 -4.54 4.24
N LYS A 68 13.42 -4.96 3.82
CA LYS A 68 12.32 -4.06 3.43
C LYS A 68 11.47 -3.66 4.63
N THR A 69 11.07 -4.65 5.44
CA THR A 69 10.19 -4.41 6.59
C THR A 69 10.94 -3.74 7.73
N GLY A 70 12.22 -4.05 7.93
CA GLY A 70 13.07 -3.41 8.94
C GLY A 70 13.24 -1.91 8.71
N LEU A 71 13.51 -1.48 7.46
CA LEU A 71 13.62 -0.06 7.11
C LEU A 71 12.33 0.70 7.43
N LEU A 72 11.18 0.13 7.08
CA LEU A 72 9.87 0.67 7.37
C LEU A 72 9.57 0.77 8.87
N ARG A 73 9.83 -0.30 9.62
CA ARG A 73 9.63 -0.37 11.08
C ARG A 73 10.58 0.58 11.82
N SER A 74 11.74 0.89 11.24
CA SER A 74 12.71 1.83 11.83
C SER A 74 12.30 3.31 11.73
N LEU A 75 11.25 3.63 10.97
CA LEU A 75 10.80 5.02 10.81
C LEU A 75 10.22 5.57 12.14
N PRO A 76 10.49 6.85 12.46
CA PRO A 76 9.86 7.50 13.61
C PRO A 76 8.33 7.41 13.55
N GLY A 77 7.70 6.98 14.64
CA GLY A 77 6.24 6.81 14.71
C GLY A 77 5.71 5.52 14.10
N ALA A 78 6.56 4.67 13.50
CA ALA A 78 6.13 3.44 12.87
C ALA A 78 5.63 2.41 13.88
N ALA A 79 6.25 2.31 15.06
CA ALA A 79 5.84 1.35 16.08
C ALA A 79 4.38 1.53 16.52
N GLU A 80 3.87 2.77 16.49
CA GLU A 80 2.51 3.09 16.91
C GLU A 80 1.52 3.17 15.75
N ARG A 81 1.99 3.53 14.55
CA ARG A 81 1.14 3.93 13.43
C ARG A 81 1.37 3.18 12.14
N LEU A 82 2.41 2.36 12.01
CA LEU A 82 2.64 1.52 10.83
C LEU A 82 2.19 0.09 11.09
N VAL A 83 1.26 -0.38 10.27
CA VAL A 83 0.84 -1.79 10.25
C VAL A 83 1.21 -2.37 8.89
N LEU A 84 1.95 -3.48 8.89
CA LEU A 84 2.35 -4.18 7.66
C LEU A 84 1.54 -5.47 7.52
N PHE A 85 0.97 -5.67 6.34
CA PHE A 85 0.24 -6.88 5.95
C PHE A 85 1.00 -7.60 4.83
N GLU A 86 0.91 -8.92 4.79
CA GLU A 86 1.36 -9.67 3.63
C GLU A 86 0.28 -9.67 2.56
N ALA A 87 0.60 -9.27 1.33
CA ALA A 87 -0.34 -9.34 0.20
C ALA A 87 0.39 -9.45 -1.16
N ASP A 88 -0.20 -10.23 -2.07
CA ASP A 88 0.27 -10.42 -3.43
C ASP A 88 -0.77 -9.95 -4.46
N ILE A 89 -0.33 -9.15 -5.44
CA ILE A 89 -1.19 -8.57 -6.49
C ILE A 89 -1.92 -9.62 -7.35
N TYR A 90 -1.47 -10.87 -7.36
CA TYR A 90 -2.08 -11.99 -8.06
C TYR A 90 -3.02 -12.81 -7.16
N ASP A 91 -3.18 -12.42 -5.90
CA ASP A 91 -4.10 -13.00 -4.94
C ASP A 91 -4.89 -11.87 -4.25
N ALA A 92 -6.02 -11.49 -4.85
CA ALA A 92 -6.81 -10.37 -4.34
C ALA A 92 -7.34 -10.59 -2.92
N ALA A 93 -7.62 -11.84 -2.54
CA ALA A 93 -8.08 -12.18 -1.19
C ALA A 93 -7.02 -11.85 -0.12
N SER A 94 -5.74 -11.85 -0.48
CA SER A 94 -4.64 -11.48 0.43
C SER A 94 -4.70 -10.01 0.87
N PHE A 95 -5.42 -9.13 0.17
CA PHE A 95 -5.58 -7.73 0.55
C PHE A 95 -6.67 -7.47 1.57
N GLU A 96 -7.56 -8.44 1.84
CA GLU A 96 -8.71 -8.27 2.73
C GLU A 96 -8.32 -7.67 4.10
N PRO A 97 -7.26 -8.14 4.79
CA PRO A 97 -6.85 -7.55 6.06
C PRO A 97 -6.38 -6.10 5.94
N ALA A 98 -5.76 -5.73 4.81
CA ALA A 98 -5.21 -4.40 4.58
C ALA A 98 -6.28 -3.35 4.27
N ILE A 99 -7.38 -3.77 3.63
CA ILE A 99 -8.50 -2.89 3.26
C ILE A 99 -9.61 -2.86 4.31
N GLN A 100 -9.55 -3.71 5.34
CA GLN A 100 -10.58 -3.80 6.36
C GLN A 100 -10.93 -2.43 6.97
N GLY A 101 -12.22 -2.07 6.89
CA GLY A 101 -12.72 -0.80 7.41
C GLY A 101 -12.39 0.43 6.55
N CYS A 102 -11.83 0.26 5.35
CA CYS A 102 -11.77 1.34 4.36
C CYS A 102 -13.14 1.54 3.71
N GLU A 103 -13.52 2.79 3.53
CA GLU A 103 -14.72 3.22 2.81
C GLU A 103 -14.52 3.14 1.29
N PHE A 104 -13.28 3.38 0.84
CA PHE A 104 -12.88 3.32 -0.57
C PHE A 104 -11.54 2.61 -0.73
N VAL A 105 -11.36 1.89 -1.84
CA VAL A 105 -10.08 1.27 -2.25
C VAL A 105 -9.73 1.76 -3.65
N PHE A 106 -8.59 2.43 -3.80
CA PHE A 106 -8.09 2.94 -5.08
C PHE A 106 -6.99 2.02 -5.61
N LEU A 107 -7.24 1.36 -6.73
CA LEU A 107 -6.22 0.59 -7.43
C LEU A 107 -5.37 1.52 -8.30
N VAL A 108 -4.16 1.86 -7.85
CA VAL A 108 -3.22 2.71 -8.62
C VAL A 108 -1.97 1.91 -9.06
N ALA A 109 -1.84 0.66 -8.59
CA ALA A 109 -0.76 -0.22 -8.98
C ALA A 109 -0.89 -0.70 -10.44
N THR A 110 -0.05 -0.19 -11.34
CA THR A 110 0.13 -0.73 -12.69
C THR A 110 1.34 -1.68 -12.72
N PRO A 111 1.16 -2.99 -13.00
CA PRO A 111 2.30 -3.89 -13.17
C PRO A 111 3.05 -3.53 -14.47
N LEU A 112 4.32 -3.14 -14.35
CA LEU A 112 5.15 -2.72 -15.50
C LEU A 112 5.54 -3.87 -16.45
N GLN A 113 5.44 -5.14 -16.03
CA GLN A 113 5.61 -6.30 -16.91
C GLN A 113 4.68 -7.44 -16.47
N HIS A 114 3.79 -7.83 -17.38
CA HIS A 114 3.01 -9.07 -17.26
C HIS A 114 3.85 -10.19 -17.88
N ASN A 115 4.49 -11.02 -17.06
CA ASN A 115 5.17 -12.20 -17.58
C ASN A 115 4.11 -13.28 -17.82
N SER A 116 4.02 -13.81 -19.04
CA SER A 116 2.95 -14.71 -19.50
C SER A 116 2.87 -16.08 -18.79
N GLY A 117 3.66 -16.31 -17.74
CA GLY A 117 3.70 -17.55 -16.96
C GLY A 117 3.01 -17.50 -15.59
N SER A 118 2.51 -16.34 -15.14
CA SER A 118 1.90 -16.19 -13.81
C SER A 118 0.49 -15.62 -13.88
N SER A 119 -0.42 -16.30 -14.59
CA SER A 119 -1.85 -15.98 -14.55
C SER A 119 -2.57 -16.97 -13.63
N LYS A 120 -2.82 -16.60 -12.38
CA LYS A 120 -4.01 -17.12 -11.70
C LYS A 120 -5.18 -16.28 -12.23
N PRO A 121 -6.20 -16.87 -12.86
CA PRO A 121 -7.38 -16.11 -13.27
C PRO A 121 -8.07 -15.57 -12.02
N SER A 122 -8.22 -14.25 -11.95
CA SER A 122 -9.00 -13.60 -10.90
C SER A 122 -10.46 -14.00 -11.08
N THR A 123 -10.98 -14.79 -10.15
CA THR A 123 -12.38 -15.27 -10.14
C THR A 123 -13.32 -14.32 -9.41
N ASP A 124 -12.82 -13.17 -8.94
CA ASP A 124 -13.61 -12.20 -8.18
C ASP A 124 -14.22 -11.13 -9.11
N PRO A 125 -15.56 -11.09 -9.26
CA PRO A 125 -16.25 -10.08 -10.06
C PRO A 125 -16.04 -8.64 -9.54
N ALA A 126 -15.60 -8.45 -8.29
CA ALA A 126 -15.31 -7.11 -7.75
C ALA A 126 -14.08 -6.43 -8.39
N LEU A 127 -13.12 -7.21 -8.91
CA LEU A 127 -11.94 -6.68 -9.60
C LEU A 127 -12.26 -6.10 -10.98
N THR A 128 -13.35 -6.56 -11.61
CA THR A 128 -13.76 -6.07 -12.93
C THR A 128 -14.40 -4.68 -12.86
N ALA A 129 -14.88 -4.26 -11.68
CA ALA A 129 -15.55 -2.98 -11.48
C ALA A 129 -14.60 -1.79 -11.24
N CYS A 130 -13.29 -2.03 -11.16
CA CYS A 130 -12.26 -1.01 -10.95
C CYS A 130 -11.38 -0.76 -12.19
N LEU A 131 -11.80 -1.22 -13.39
CA LEU A 131 -11.19 -0.87 -14.68
C LEU A 131 -12.11 0.08 -15.46
#